data_AF-V7DBS9-F1
#
_entry.id   AF-V7DBS9-F1
#
_cell.length_a   1.000
_cell.length_b   1.000
_cell.length_c   1.000
_cell.angle_alpha   90.00
_cell.angle_beta   90.00
_cell.angle_gamma   90.00
#
_symmetry.space_group_name_H-M   'P 1'
#
loop_
_entity.id
_entity.type
_entity.pdbx_description
1 polymer ?
#
loop_
_entity_poly.entity_id
_entity_poly.type
_entity_poly.pdbx_seq_one_letter_code
_entity_poly.pdbx_strand_id
1 'polypeptide(L)'
;DGASLIRPEVATGKAWGAIALGKGSRLLALDAQQRPAFFAALNGLGERPVVPAPGGVLVRDQDGKVLGAVGISGDTSDIDEQCAISAIEEVGLKADAGVAA
;
A
#
# COMPACT_ATOMS: atom_id res chain seq x y z
N ASP A 1 -4.98 17.81 -10.86
CA ASP A 1 -4.26 17.87 -12.16
C ASP A 1 -2.78 18.16 -11.93
N GLY A 2 -1.87 17.56 -12.71
CA GLY A 2 -0.42 17.75 -12.59
C GLY A 2 0.40 16.58 -12.03
N ALA A 3 -0.21 15.42 -11.76
CA ALA A 3 0.52 14.22 -11.39
C ALA A 3 1.41 13.74 -12.56
N SER A 4 2.61 13.24 -12.27
CA SER A 4 3.46 12.65 -13.31
C SER A 4 2.88 11.33 -13.81
N LEU A 5 3.23 10.96 -15.06
CA LEU A 5 2.53 9.94 -15.83
C LEU A 5 2.39 8.58 -15.12
N ILE A 6 3.37 8.18 -14.31
CA ILE A 6 3.43 6.85 -13.68
C ILE A 6 2.83 6.84 -12.26
N ARG A 7 2.46 8.01 -11.71
CA ARG A 7 1.93 8.12 -10.33
C ARG A 7 0.62 7.34 -10.13
N PRO A 8 -0.34 7.32 -11.07
CA PRO A 8 -1.55 6.50 -10.93
C PRO A 8 -1.25 5.00 -10.84
N GLU A 9 -0.32 4.49 -11.64
CA GLU A 9 0.09 3.09 -11.62
C GLU A 9 0.84 2.76 -10.33
N VAL A 10 1.68 3.67 -9.84
CA VAL A 10 2.38 3.52 -8.55
C VAL A 10 1.39 3.47 -7.39
N ALA A 11 0.42 4.38 -7.36
CA ALA A 11 -0.64 4.39 -6.35
C ALA A 11 -1.43 3.07 -6.37
N THR A 12 -1.81 2.62 -7.57
CA THR A 12 -2.49 1.34 -7.78
C THR A 12 -1.65 0.15 -7.32
N GLY A 13 -0.35 0.13 -7.62
CA GLY A 13 0.56 -0.95 -7.25
C GLY A 13 0.84 -1.02 -5.74
N LYS A 14 0.87 0.13 -5.06
CA LYS A 14 0.94 0.20 -3.58
C LYS A 14 -0.31 -0.40 -2.94
N ALA A 15 -1.50 -0.04 -3.41
CA ALA A 15 -2.77 -0.59 -2.93
C ALA A 15 -2.89 -2.09 -3.23
N TRP A 16 -2.56 -2.49 -4.48
CA TRP A 16 -2.61 -3.87 -4.94
C TRP A 16 -1.71 -4.78 -4.12
N GLY A 17 -0.45 -4.37 -3.92
CA GLY A 17 0.47 -5.11 -3.06
C GLY A 17 -0.08 -5.30 -1.66
N ALA A 18 -0.64 -4.24 -1.07
CA ALA A 18 -1.14 -4.28 0.28
C ALA A 18 -2.29 -5.28 0.44
N ILE A 19 -3.30 -5.22 -0.44
CA ILE A 19 -4.45 -6.12 -0.39
C ILE A 19 -4.07 -7.56 -0.79
N ALA A 20 -3.21 -7.75 -1.79
CA ALA A 20 -2.82 -9.07 -2.27
C ALA A 20 -2.00 -9.86 -1.26
N LEU A 21 -1.19 -9.17 -0.43
CA LEU A 21 -0.34 -9.80 0.58
C LEU A 21 -0.83 -9.60 2.01
N GLY A 22 -1.98 -8.95 2.20
CA GLY A 22 -2.61 -8.75 3.50
C GLY A 22 -1.78 -7.93 4.49
N LYS A 23 -0.94 -7.01 4.02
CA LYS A 23 -0.10 -6.14 4.88
C LYS A 23 0.16 -4.78 4.23
N GLY A 24 0.33 -3.73 5.04
CA GLY A 24 0.69 -2.41 4.55
C GLY A 24 1.95 -2.42 3.67
N SER A 25 1.96 -1.60 2.63
CA SER A 25 3.05 -1.52 1.64
C SER A 25 4.40 -1.09 2.23
N ARG A 26 4.41 -0.43 3.40
CA ARG A 26 5.62 -0.17 4.19
C ARG A 26 6.31 -1.46 4.65
N LEU A 27 5.55 -2.42 5.18
CA LEU A 27 6.10 -3.74 5.51
C LEU A 27 6.56 -4.49 4.27
N LEU A 28 5.85 -4.32 3.15
CA LEU A 28 6.29 -4.89 1.87
C LEU A 28 7.64 -4.32 1.43
N ALA A 29 7.91 -3.03 1.68
CA ALA A 29 9.20 -2.42 1.42
C ALA A 29 10.32 -3.11 2.23
N LEU A 30 10.08 -3.35 3.52
CA LEU A 30 11.02 -4.07 4.38
C LEU A 30 11.23 -5.52 3.92
N ASP A 31 10.14 -6.23 3.60
CA ASP A 31 10.19 -7.59 3.09
C ASP A 31 10.97 -7.68 1.77
N ALA A 32 10.80 -6.70 0.88
CA ALA A 32 11.45 -6.67 -0.42
C ALA A 32 12.97 -6.46 -0.31
N GLN A 33 13.43 -5.71 0.70
CA GLN A 33 14.85 -5.59 1.01
C GLN A 33 15.45 -6.92 1.48
N GLN A 34 14.69 -7.70 2.26
CA GLN A 34 15.13 -8.99 2.78
C GLN A 34 15.02 -10.13 1.75
N ARG A 35 14.03 -10.06 0.85
CA ARG A 35 13.66 -11.13 -0.08
C ARG A 35 13.46 -10.62 -1.52
N PRO A 36 14.48 -10.02 -2.15
CA PRO A 36 14.32 -9.37 -3.46
C PRO A 36 13.88 -10.35 -4.56
N ALA A 37 14.41 -11.58 -4.57
CA ALA A 37 14.03 -12.61 -5.55
C ALA A 37 12.55 -13.02 -5.44
N PHE A 38 11.99 -13.00 -4.22
CA PHE A 38 10.57 -13.28 -4.01
C PHE A 38 9.69 -12.21 -4.66
N PHE A 39 10.01 -10.92 -4.49
CA PHE A 39 9.23 -9.84 -5.11
C PHE A 39 9.39 -9.79 -6.64
N ALA A 40 10.57 -10.15 -7.16
CA ALA A 40 10.76 -10.33 -8.60
C ALA A 40 9.84 -11.44 -9.15
N ALA A 41 9.80 -12.60 -8.49
CA ALA A 41 8.92 -13.70 -8.88
C ALA A 41 7.43 -13.33 -8.72
N LEU A 42 7.07 -12.67 -7.62
CA LEU A 42 5.70 -12.24 -7.33
C LEU A 42 5.16 -11.30 -8.42
N ASN A 43 5.97 -10.34 -8.86
CA ASN A 43 5.59 -9.41 -9.94
C ASN A 43 5.48 -10.10 -11.30
N GLY A 44 6.08 -11.27 -11.49
CA GLY A 44 5.87 -12.12 -12.68
C GLY A 44 4.60 -12.96 -12.62
N LEU A 45 3.98 -13.13 -11.46
CA LEU A 45 2.76 -13.94 -11.26
C LEU A 45 1.48 -13.09 -11.15
N GLY A 46 1.58 -11.85 -10.66
CA GLY A 46 0.43 -11.02 -10.36
C GLY A 46 -0.20 -10.32 -11.58
N GLU A 47 -1.49 -10.01 -11.48
CA GLU A 47 -2.22 -9.22 -12.49
C GLU A 47 -1.73 -7.77 -12.61
N ARG A 48 -1.14 -7.25 -11.52
CA ARG A 48 -0.60 -5.90 -11.42
C ARG A 48 0.73 -5.91 -10.65
N PRO A 49 1.65 -4.99 -10.95
CA PRO A 49 2.90 -4.90 -10.21
C PRO A 49 2.64 -4.50 -8.76
N VAL A 50 3.31 -5.18 -7.84
CA VAL A 50 3.45 -4.77 -6.45
C VAL A 50 4.51 -3.68 -6.38
N VAL A 51 4.16 -2.55 -5.77
CA VAL A 51 5.09 -1.46 -5.47
C VAL A 51 5.38 -1.46 -3.97
N PRO A 52 6.53 -2.03 -3.53
CA PRO A 52 6.87 -2.14 -2.11
C PRO A 52 7.49 -0.84 -1.59
N ALA A 53 6.65 0.18 -1.38
CA ALA A 53 7.03 1.47 -0.79
C ALA A 53 5.85 2.04 0.02
N PRO A 54 6.08 2.84 1.09
CA PRO A 54 5.00 3.39 1.90
C PRO A 54 3.98 4.19 1.08
N GLY A 55 2.72 4.20 1.53
CA GLY A 55 1.59 4.87 0.86
C GLY A 55 0.45 3.95 0.41
N GLY A 56 0.64 2.64 0.47
CA GLY A 56 -0.40 1.61 0.38
C GLY A 56 -0.82 1.13 1.76
N VAL A 57 -2.07 1.40 2.16
CA VAL A 57 -2.64 1.20 3.50
C VAL A 57 -3.85 0.28 3.40
N LEU A 58 -3.91 -0.74 4.25
CA LEU A 58 -5.09 -1.60 4.33
C LEU A 58 -6.24 -0.87 5.01
N VAL A 59 -7.44 -1.08 4.47
CA VAL A 59 -8.70 -0.63 5.05
C VAL A 59 -9.32 -1.78 5.82
N ARG A 60 -9.55 -1.60 7.11
CA ARG A 60 -10.19 -2.59 7.97
C ARG A 60 -11.48 -2.07 8.58
N ASP A 61 -12.43 -2.98 8.81
CA ASP A 61 -13.55 -2.68 9.71
C ASP A 61 -13.11 -2.66 11.18
N GLN A 62 -14.06 -2.40 12.07
CA GLN A 62 -13.81 -2.32 13.50
C GLN A 62 -13.39 -3.66 14.11
N ASP A 63 -13.79 -4.78 13.50
CA ASP A 63 -13.43 -6.14 13.91
C ASP A 63 -12.07 -6.58 13.34
N GLY A 64 -11.41 -5.71 12.56
CA GLY A 64 -10.10 -5.96 11.97
C GLY A 64 -10.13 -6.72 10.66
N LYS A 65 -11.31 -7.01 10.10
CA LYS A 65 -11.44 -7.64 8.78
C LYS A 65 -10.99 -6.67 7.71
N VAL A 66 -10.20 -7.18 6.77
CA VAL A 66 -9.77 -6.39 5.59
C VAL A 66 -10.95 -6.19 4.64
N LEU A 67 -11.26 -4.93 4.36
CA LEU A 67 -12.28 -4.53 3.39
C LEU A 67 -11.67 -4.16 2.03
N GLY A 68 -10.43 -3.69 2.03
CA GLY A 68 -9.73 -3.24 0.83
C GLY A 68 -8.39 -2.58 1.17
N ALA A 69 -7.88 -1.78 0.24
CA ALA A 69 -6.66 -0.98 0.44
C ALA A 69 -6.76 0.35 -0.33
N VAL A 70 -6.14 1.38 0.22
CA VAL A 70 -5.91 2.68 -0.44
C VAL A 70 -4.43 2.78 -0.79
N GLY A 71 -4.13 3.33 -1.97
CA GLY A 71 -2.76 3.61 -2.38
C GLY A 71 -2.67 5.05 -2.85
N ILE A 72 -1.71 5.81 -2.32
CA ILE A 72 -1.46 7.19 -2.71
C ILE A 72 -0.06 7.33 -3.31
N SER A 73 0.02 8.14 -4.36
CA SER A 73 1.29 8.58 -4.92
C SER A 73 1.18 10.01 -5.44
N GLY A 74 1.91 10.93 -4.82
CA GLY A 74 1.96 12.32 -5.25
C GLY A 74 3.11 13.11 -4.62
N ASP A 75 3.55 12.70 -3.43
CA ASP A 75 4.60 13.37 -2.65
C ASP A 75 5.68 12.35 -2.23
N THR A 76 6.36 12.60 -1.11
CA THR A 76 7.15 11.65 -0.35
C THR A 76 6.27 10.53 0.20
N SER A 77 6.84 9.33 0.33
CA SER A 77 6.07 8.13 0.71
C SER A 77 5.42 8.24 2.09
N ASP A 78 6.02 8.99 3.03
CA ASP A 78 5.45 9.20 4.36
C ASP A 78 4.23 10.13 4.32
N ILE A 79 4.25 11.16 3.48
CA ILE A 79 3.09 12.05 3.26
C ILE A 79 1.97 11.29 2.55
N ASP A 80 2.30 10.53 1.49
CA ASP A 80 1.34 9.67 0.78
C ASP A 80 0.61 8.73 1.78
N GLU A 81 1.36 8.10 2.70
CA GLU A 81 0.81 7.19 3.70
C GLU A 81 -0.05 7.90 4.74
N GLN A 82 0.38 9.05 5.26
CA GLN A 82 -0.41 9.86 6.20
C GLN A 82 -1.74 10.30 5.58
N CYS A 83 -1.74 10.74 4.32
CA CYS A 83 -2.97 11.09 3.61
C CYS A 83 -3.92 9.88 3.51
N ALA A 84 -3.40 8.69 3.23
CA ALA A 84 -4.21 7.48 3.13
C ALA A 84 -4.80 7.09 4.50
N ILE A 85 -4.01 7.17 5.57
CA ILE A 85 -4.45 6.93 6.95
C ILE A 85 -5.58 7.89 7.31
N SER A 86 -5.37 9.20 7.17
CA SER A 86 -6.36 10.20 7.53
C SER A 86 -7.68 10.02 6.76
N ALA A 87 -7.63 9.75 5.46
CA ALA A 87 -8.83 9.54 4.65
C ALA A 87 -9.63 8.29 5.07
N ILE A 88 -8.96 7.21 5.45
CA ILE A 88 -9.60 5.98 5.93
C ILE A 88 -10.25 6.22 7.31
N GLU A 89 -9.54 6.89 8.20
CA GLU A 89 -10.01 7.16 9.56
C GLU A 89 -11.17 8.17 9.59
N GLU A 90 -11.16 9.15 8.67
CA GLU A 90 -12.24 10.16 8.54
C GLU A 90 -13.60 9.52 8.21
N VAL A 91 -13.61 8.38 7.53
CA VAL A 91 -14.84 7.62 7.24
C VAL A 91 -15.16 6.55 8.29
N GLY A 92 -14.49 6.57 9.44
CA GLY A 92 -14.76 5.68 10.57
C GLY A 92 -14.25 4.24 10.38
N LEU A 93 -13.27 4.02 9.50
CA LEU A 93 -12.60 2.73 9.29
C LEU A 93 -11.22 2.72 9.95
N LYS A 94 -10.64 1.53 10.10
CA LYS A 94 -9.29 1.38 10.67
C LYS A 94 -8.24 1.33 9.55
N ALA A 95 -7.28 2.24 9.60
CA ALA A 95 -6.11 2.23 8.73
C ALA A 95 -5.04 1.28 9.28
N ASP A 96 -4.52 0.39 8.43
CA ASP A 96 -3.38 -0.47 8.74
C ASP A 96 -2.26 -0.22 7.72
N ALA A 97 -1.33 0.65 8.11
CA ALA A 97 -0.15 1.00 7.33
C ALA A 97 1.00 -0.02 7.45
N GLY A 98 0.81 -1.09 8.24
CA GLY A 98 1.88 -2.03 8.54
C GLY A 98 2.95 -1.47 9.48
N VAL A 99 2.57 -0.59 10.40
CA VAL A 99 3.46 -0.31 11.55
C VAL A 99 3.29 -1.48 12.51
N ALA A 100 4.39 -2.15 12.89
CA ALA A 100 4.32 -3.18 13.93
C ALA A 100 3.69 -2.55 15.18
N ALA A 101 2.66 -3.22 15.73
CA ALA A 101 2.02 -2.84 16.97
C ALA A 101 3.01 -2.84 18.14
#